data_AF-K1ZFP8-F1
#
_entry.id   AF-K1ZFP8-F1
#
_cell.length_a   1.000
_cell.length_b   1.000
_cell.length_c   1.000
_cell.angle_alpha   90.00
_cell.angle_beta   90.00
_cell.angle_gamma   90.00
#
_symmetry.space_group_name_H-M   'P 1'
#
loop_
_entity.id
_entity.type
_entity.pdbx_description
1 polymer ?
#
loop_
_entity_poly.entity_id
_entity_poly.type
_entity_poly.pdbx_seq_one_letter_code
_entity_poly.pdbx_strand_id
1 'polypeptide(L)'
;MRILRKYQLDIIFLFVALIMIMWSYFYGLKYLGVDPHRYEWLVAGPLVFFYIAYIFKIRNKIEIADRRSLTTKSLVYWIILGISLFSTYNTPIPAGDYWSLNALFFVFTIFLADSYWDFKIITLKNFKK
;
A
#
# COMPACT_ATOMS: atom_id res chain seq x y z
N MET A 1 5.37 16.21 15.32
CA MET A 1 3.88 16.05 15.10
C MET A 1 3.36 16.15 13.66
N ARG A 2 3.63 17.19 12.85
CA ARG A 2 3.08 17.28 11.45
C ARG A 2 3.64 16.21 10.50
N ILE A 3 4.88 15.77 10.75
CA ILE A 3 5.65 14.88 9.85
C ILE A 3 5.07 13.46 9.81
N LEU A 4 4.53 12.96 10.93
CA LEU A 4 4.05 11.57 10.98
C LEU A 4 2.72 11.34 10.29
N ARG A 5 1.77 12.27 10.50
CA ARG A 5 0.50 12.27 9.77
C ARG A 5 0.76 12.37 8.27
N LYS A 6 1.78 13.16 7.89
CA LYS A 6 2.23 13.28 6.51
C LYS A 6 2.74 11.94 5.96
N TYR A 7 3.57 11.20 6.70
CA TYR A 7 4.05 9.87 6.27
C TYR A 7 2.93 8.86 6.01
N GLN A 8 1.98 8.75 6.93
CA GLN A 8 0.84 7.84 6.77
C GLN A 8 0.02 8.22 5.53
N LEU A 9 -0.32 9.51 5.40
CA LEU A 9 -1.02 10.03 4.24
C LEU A 9 -0.22 9.82 2.94
N ASP A 10 1.11 9.97 2.95
CA ASP A 10 1.96 9.73 1.79
C ASP A 10 1.91 8.26 1.36
N ILE A 11 1.94 7.29 2.30
CA ILE A 11 1.77 5.85 2.02
C ILE A 11 0.43 5.61 1.31
N ILE A 12 -0.65 6.21 1.80
CA ILE A 12 -2.01 5.94 1.33
C ILE A 12 -2.30 6.64 0.01
N PHE A 13 -2.02 7.94 -0.09
CA PHE A 13 -2.29 8.70 -1.31
C PHE A 13 -1.47 8.15 -2.47
N LEU A 14 -0.22 7.76 -2.22
CA LEU A 14 0.59 7.13 -3.24
C LEU A 14 0.01 5.76 -3.63
N PHE A 15 -0.41 4.93 -2.66
CA PHE A 15 -1.07 3.66 -2.97
C PHE A 15 -2.36 3.84 -3.80
N VAL A 16 -3.23 4.78 -3.42
CA VAL A 16 -4.47 5.09 -4.17
C VAL A 16 -4.14 5.57 -5.58
N ALA A 17 -3.16 6.46 -5.75
CA ALA A 17 -2.72 6.92 -7.07
C ALA A 17 -2.23 5.75 -7.94
N LEU A 18 -1.44 4.84 -7.36
CA LEU A 18 -0.93 3.67 -8.07
C LEU A 18 -2.05 2.70 -8.48
N ILE A 19 -3.01 2.44 -7.59
CA ILE A 19 -4.19 1.62 -7.93
C ILE A 19 -4.97 2.24 -9.08
N MET A 20 -5.21 3.55 -9.05
CA MET A 20 -5.92 4.22 -10.14
C MET A 20 -5.18 4.07 -11.47
N ILE A 21 -3.85 4.23 -11.48
CA ILE A 21 -3.02 4.03 -12.68
C ILE A 21 -3.13 2.59 -13.18
N MET A 22 -3.00 1.60 -12.29
CA MET A 22 -3.09 0.18 -12.69
C MET A 22 -4.46 -0.16 -13.26
N TRP A 23 -5.53 0.32 -12.63
CA TRP A 23 -6.88 0.11 -13.14
C TRP A 23 -7.09 0.78 -14.48
N SER A 24 -6.71 2.05 -14.64
CA SER A 24 -6.80 2.73 -15.93
C SER A 24 -6.05 1.97 -17.03
N TYR A 25 -4.87 1.42 -16.70
CA TYR A 25 -4.12 0.58 -17.63
C TYR A 25 -4.84 -0.74 -17.97
N PHE A 26 -5.35 -1.47 -16.98
CA PHE A 26 -6.06 -2.74 -17.21
C PHE A 26 -7.36 -2.55 -18.00
N TYR A 27 -8.14 -1.51 -17.68
CA TYR A 27 -9.31 -1.15 -18.48
C TYR A 27 -8.92 -0.73 -19.90
N GLY A 28 -7.81 -0.01 -20.07
CA GLY A 28 -7.27 0.34 -21.39
C GLY A 28 -6.89 -0.88 -22.23
N LEU A 29 -6.20 -1.86 -21.65
CA LEU A 29 -5.86 -3.11 -22.33
C LEU A 29 -7.11 -3.90 -22.72
N LYS A 30 -8.06 -4.03 -21.79
CA LYS A 30 -9.33 -4.72 -22.05
C LYS A 30 -10.14 -4.04 -23.17
N TYR A 31 -10.14 -2.70 -23.21
CA TYR A 31 -10.77 -1.93 -24.28
C TYR A 31 -10.12 -2.19 -25.65
N LEU A 32 -8.81 -2.40 -25.69
CA LEU A 32 -8.07 -2.76 -26.91
C LEU A 32 -8.17 -4.25 -27.28
N GLY A 33 -8.93 -5.06 -26.52
CA GLY A 33 -9.07 -6.49 -26.74
C GLY A 33 -7.85 -7.32 -26.30
N VAL A 34 -6.95 -6.73 -25.52
CA VAL A 34 -5.74 -7.38 -25.00
C VAL A 34 -6.01 -7.92 -23.60
N ASP A 35 -5.55 -9.14 -23.33
CA ASP A 35 -5.62 -9.75 -22.01
C ASP A 35 -4.71 -9.01 -21.00
N PRO A 36 -5.26 -8.31 -19.98
CA PRO A 36 -4.47 -7.55 -19.03
C PRO A 36 -3.55 -8.42 -18.15
N HIS A 37 -3.87 -9.71 -17.96
CA HIS A 37 -3.05 -10.61 -17.14
C HIS A 37 -1.65 -10.81 -17.71
N ARG A 38 -1.50 -10.79 -19.04
CA ARG A 38 -0.19 -10.95 -19.70
C ARG A 38 0.75 -9.77 -19.46
N TYR A 39 0.19 -8.60 -19.19
CA TYR A 39 0.95 -7.34 -19.11
C TYR A 39 0.90 -6.71 -17.72
N GLU A 40 0.29 -7.38 -16.74
CA GLU A 40 0.07 -6.81 -15.42
C GLU A 40 1.39 -6.34 -14.76
N TRP A 41 2.45 -7.13 -14.91
CA TRP A 41 3.76 -6.86 -14.30
C TRP A 41 4.57 -5.79 -15.03
N LEU A 42 4.28 -5.53 -16.30
CA LEU A 42 4.95 -4.50 -17.09
C LEU A 42 4.71 -3.11 -16.50
N VAL A 43 3.50 -2.89 -15.98
CA VAL A 43 3.14 -1.65 -15.28
C VAL A 43 3.29 -1.81 -13.76
N ALA A 44 2.85 -2.91 -13.18
CA ALA A 44 2.88 -3.07 -11.72
C ALA A 44 4.30 -3.12 -11.15
N GLY A 45 5.23 -3.82 -11.81
CA GLY A 45 6.61 -3.99 -11.31
C GLY A 45 7.31 -2.65 -11.07
N PRO A 46 7.41 -1.77 -12.09
CA PRO A 46 7.96 -0.44 -11.92
C PRO A 46 7.24 0.38 -10.85
N LEU A 47 5.91 0.37 -10.83
CA LEU A 47 5.11 1.13 -9.86
C LEU A 47 5.34 0.68 -8.42
N VAL A 48 5.37 -0.64 -8.17
CA VAL A 48 5.68 -1.23 -6.86
C VAL A 48 7.10 -0.88 -6.45
N PHE A 49 8.07 -0.94 -7.36
CA PHE A 49 9.44 -0.54 -7.07
C PHE A 49 9.53 0.94 -6.66
N PHE A 50 8.90 1.84 -7.43
CA PHE A 50 8.84 3.27 -7.09
C PHE A 50 8.16 3.50 -5.75
N TYR A 51 7.07 2.78 -5.47
CA TYR A 51 6.36 2.84 -4.20
C TYR A 51 7.29 2.50 -3.03
N ILE A 52 7.94 1.34 -3.09
CA ILE A 52 8.88 0.86 -2.08
C ILE A 52 10.01 1.86 -1.87
N ALA A 53 10.69 2.27 -2.95
CA ALA A 53 11.84 3.16 -2.87
C ALA A 53 11.48 4.52 -2.28
N TYR A 54 10.34 5.09 -2.67
CA TYR A 54 9.87 6.38 -2.17
C TYR A 54 9.51 6.33 -0.68
N ILE A 55 8.77 5.31 -0.26
CA ILE A 55 8.37 5.15 1.14
C ILE A 55 9.60 4.89 2.02
N PHE A 56 10.56 4.07 1.58
CA PHE A 56 11.83 3.90 2.30
C PHE A 56 12.60 5.21 2.46
N LYS A 57 12.64 6.05 1.42
CA LYS A 57 13.31 7.35 1.47
C LYS A 57 12.65 8.29 2.49
N ILE A 58 11.33 8.28 2.61
CA ILE A 58 10.62 9.09 3.61
C ILE A 58 10.81 8.50 5.01
N ARG A 59 10.69 7.18 5.14
CA ARG A 59 10.84 6.45 6.42
C ARG A 59 12.15 6.78 7.11
N ASN A 60 13.25 6.85 6.36
CA ASN A 60 14.58 7.14 6.91
C ASN A 60 14.72 8.57 7.48
N LYS A 61 13.77 9.47 7.20
CA LYS A 61 13.77 10.85 7.71
C LYS A 61 12.93 11.03 8.99
N ILE A 62 12.27 9.99 9.47
CA ILE A 62 11.32 10.05 10.59
C ILE A 62 11.94 9.43 11.83
N GLU A 63 12.22 10.26 12.83
CA GLU A 63 12.67 9.80 14.14
C GLU A 63 11.59 9.02 14.88
N ILE A 64 12.01 8.03 15.67
CA ILE A 64 11.12 7.09 16.38
C ILE A 64 10.27 7.82 17.41
N ALA A 65 10.82 8.85 18.07
CA ALA A 65 10.13 9.65 19.09
C ALA A 65 8.94 10.45 18.55
N ASP A 66 8.89 10.70 17.24
CA ASP A 66 7.80 11.43 16.60
C ASP A 66 6.60 10.53 16.23
N ARG A 67 6.72 9.20 16.45
CA ARG A 67 5.69 8.21 16.09
C ARG A 67 4.55 8.18 17.11
N ARG A 68 3.31 8.20 16.62
CA ARG A 68 2.09 8.14 17.45
C ARG A 68 1.59 6.72 17.55
N SER A 69 1.08 6.38 18.72
CA SER A 69 0.25 5.18 18.90
C SER A 69 -1.00 5.26 18.03
N LEU A 70 -1.38 4.10 17.50
CA LEU A 70 -2.60 3.92 16.72
C LEU A 70 -3.81 4.35 17.56
N THR A 71 -4.59 5.32 17.06
CA THR A 71 -5.86 5.70 17.70
C THR A 71 -7.01 4.89 17.10
N THR A 72 -8.06 4.63 17.88
CA THR A 72 -9.23 3.88 17.42
C THR A 72 -9.87 4.51 16.18
N LYS A 73 -9.89 5.84 16.07
CA LYS A 73 -10.44 6.57 14.91
C LYS A 73 -9.64 6.30 13.63
N SER A 74 -8.31 6.33 13.70
CA SER A 74 -7.46 5.99 12.55
C SER A 74 -7.67 4.54 12.10
N LEU A 75 -7.77 3.62 13.05
CA LEU A 75 -8.02 2.19 12.76
C LEU A 75 -9.37 1.99 12.06
N VAL A 76 -10.43 2.71 12.45
CA VAL A 76 -11.73 2.67 11.76
C VAL A 76 -11.62 3.16 10.32
N TYR A 77 -10.92 4.26 10.06
CA TYR A 77 -10.69 4.72 8.67
C TYR A 77 -9.91 3.69 7.84
N TRP A 78 -8.97 2.96 8.45
CA TRP A 78 -8.24 1.88 7.75
C TRP A 78 -9.10 0.66 7.47
N ILE A 79 -9.95 0.27 8.41
CA ILE A 79 -10.90 -0.82 8.18
C ILE A 79 -11.83 -0.44 7.03
N ILE A 80 -12.36 0.79 7.01
CA ILE A 80 -13.21 1.27 5.92
C ILE A 80 -12.46 1.29 4.58
N LEU A 81 -11.20 1.76 4.56
CA LEU A 81 -10.37 1.75 3.35
C LEU A 81 -10.13 0.30 2.87
N GLY A 82 -9.79 -0.62 3.77
CA GLY A 82 -9.63 -2.04 3.47
C GLY A 82 -10.91 -2.66 2.89
N ILE A 83 -12.06 -2.43 3.54
CA ILE A 83 -13.37 -2.89 3.06
C ILE A 83 -13.69 -2.32 1.67
N SER A 84 -13.37 -1.04 1.42
CA SER A 84 -13.58 -0.42 0.11
C SER A 84 -12.71 -1.08 -0.97
N LEU A 85 -11.48 -1.47 -0.65
CA LEU A 85 -10.59 -2.20 -1.55
C LEU A 85 -11.10 -3.62 -1.80
N PHE A 86 -11.59 -4.32 -0.78
CA PHE A 86 -12.23 -5.64 -0.97
C PHE A 86 -13.52 -5.56 -1.78
N SER A 87 -14.27 -4.47 -1.66
CA SER A 87 -15.48 -4.24 -2.46
C SER A 87 -15.17 -4.14 -3.96
N THR A 88 -13.91 -3.82 -4.32
CA THR A 88 -13.48 -3.82 -5.72
C THR A 88 -13.33 -5.21 -6.35
N TYR A 89 -13.33 -6.27 -5.54
CA TYR A 89 -13.31 -7.65 -6.04
C TYR A 89 -14.58 -8.02 -6.82
N ASN A 90 -15.69 -7.28 -6.62
CA ASN A 90 -16.94 -7.49 -7.35
C ASN A 90 -17.08 -6.61 -8.60
N THR A 91 -16.01 -5.95 -9.06
CA THR A 91 -16.03 -5.12 -10.27
C THR A 91 -15.74 -5.95 -11.53
N PRO A 92 -16.01 -5.43 -12.76
CA PRO A 92 -15.80 -6.16 -14.02
C PRO A 92 -14.36 -6.64 -14.28
N ILE A 93 -13.42 -6.17 -13.49
CA ILE A 93 -12.04 -6.64 -13.40
C ILE A 93 -11.79 -6.93 -11.90
N PRO A 94 -12.02 -8.17 -11.44
CA PRO A 94 -11.89 -8.52 -10.03
C PRO A 94 -10.44 -8.30 -9.58
N ALA A 95 -10.23 -7.47 -8.56
CA ALA A 95 -8.89 -7.22 -8.04
C ALA A 95 -8.19 -8.51 -7.55
N GLY A 96 -8.97 -9.52 -7.12
CA GLY A 96 -8.47 -10.82 -6.67
C GLY A 96 -7.81 -11.67 -7.75
N ASP A 97 -8.13 -11.44 -9.02
CA ASP A 97 -7.61 -12.24 -10.13
C ASP A 97 -6.19 -11.81 -10.56
N TYR A 98 -5.73 -10.65 -10.07
CA TYR A 98 -4.45 -10.05 -10.47
C TYR A 98 -3.43 -10.16 -9.34
N TRP A 99 -2.39 -10.94 -9.57
CA TRP A 99 -1.29 -11.11 -8.62
C TRP A 99 -0.56 -9.79 -8.35
N SER A 100 -0.49 -8.93 -9.37
CA SER A 100 0.06 -7.58 -9.26
C SER A 100 -0.67 -6.70 -8.25
N LEU A 101 -2.01 -6.71 -8.24
CA LEU A 101 -2.84 -5.97 -7.29
C LEU A 101 -2.68 -6.53 -5.87
N ASN A 102 -2.63 -7.85 -5.73
CA ASN A 102 -2.39 -8.52 -4.46
C ASN A 102 -1.00 -8.16 -3.89
N ALA A 103 0.04 -8.16 -4.73
CA ALA A 103 1.38 -7.75 -4.33
C ALA A 103 1.44 -6.28 -3.90
N LEU A 104 0.81 -5.38 -4.65
CA LEU A 104 0.74 -3.96 -4.29
C LEU A 104 0.01 -3.75 -2.95
N PHE A 105 -1.11 -4.45 -2.74
CA PHE A 105 -1.86 -4.39 -1.49
C PHE A 105 -1.06 -4.96 -0.30
N PHE A 106 -0.32 -6.04 -0.51
CA PHE A 106 0.56 -6.63 0.49
C PHE A 106 1.66 -5.64 0.91
N VAL A 107 2.34 -5.02 -0.07
CA VAL A 107 3.37 -4.01 0.18
C VAL A 107 2.80 -2.79 0.91
N PHE A 108 1.64 -2.30 0.49
CA PHE A 108 0.91 -1.24 1.19
C PHE A 108 0.62 -1.62 2.64
N THR A 109 0.11 -2.82 2.89
CA THR A 109 -0.24 -3.30 4.23
C THR A 109 0.99 -3.35 5.14
N ILE A 110 2.12 -3.84 4.63
CA ILE A 110 3.39 -3.86 5.38
C ILE A 110 3.83 -2.44 5.74
N PHE A 111 3.87 -1.51 4.79
CA PHE A 111 4.32 -0.15 5.07
C PHE A 111 3.37 0.61 5.96
N LEU A 112 2.07 0.40 5.79
CA LEU A 112 1.07 0.98 6.67
C LEU A 112 1.25 0.43 8.10
N ALA A 113 1.45 -0.87 8.26
CA ALA A 113 1.75 -1.48 9.55
C ALA A 113 3.06 -0.92 10.15
N ASP A 114 4.13 -0.81 9.38
CA ASP A 114 5.41 -0.22 9.81
C ASP A 114 5.27 1.27 10.23
N SER A 115 4.31 1.99 9.65
CA SER A 115 4.00 3.36 10.06
C SER A 115 3.38 3.45 11.47
N TYR A 116 2.83 2.34 11.99
CA TYR A 116 2.24 2.23 13.33
C TYR A 116 3.13 1.48 14.31
N TRP A 117 3.80 0.42 13.86
CA TRP A 117 4.63 -0.48 14.66
C TRP A 117 6.08 -0.45 14.17
N ASP A 118 7.04 -0.26 15.08
CA ASP A 118 8.44 -0.28 14.69
C ASP A 118 9.00 -1.71 14.63
N PHE A 119 9.04 -2.27 13.42
CA PHE A 119 9.67 -3.56 13.17
C PHE A 119 11.21 -3.55 13.35
N LYS A 120 11.88 -2.38 13.49
CA LYS A 120 13.31 -2.34 13.88
C LYS A 120 13.52 -2.76 15.34
N ILE A 121 12.59 -2.43 16.23
CA ILE A 121 12.70 -2.71 17.67
C ILE A 121 12.27 -4.15 17.98
N ILE A 122 11.40 -4.74 17.15
CA ILE A 122 11.02 -6.15 17.21
C ILE A 122 12.14 -7.00 16.58
N THR A 123 13.33 -6.94 17.15
CA THR A 123 14.37 -7.94 16.93
C THR A 123 14.17 -9.05 17.96
N LEU A 124 14.40 -10.31 17.57
CA LEU A 124 14.27 -11.51 18.42
C LEU A 124 14.97 -11.43 19.80
N LYS A 125 15.88 -10.46 19.99
CA LYS A 125 16.51 -10.13 21.28
C LYS A 125 15.54 -9.62 22.35
N ASN A 126 14.46 -8.93 21.99
CA ASN A 126 13.54 -8.32 22.97
C ASN A 126 12.45 -9.26 23.48
N PHE A 127 12.31 -10.45 22.89
CA PHE A 127 11.32 -11.46 23.31
C PHE A 127 11.76 -12.31 24.53
N LYS A 128 12.99 -12.08 25.03
CA LYS A 128 13.60 -12.83 26.15
C LYS A 128 13.57 -12.09 27.49
N LYS A 129 12.72 -11.08 27.66
CA LYS A 129 12.54 -10.41 28.95
C LYS A 129 11.18 -10.70 29.53
#